data_AF-A0A7X5VP11-F1
#
_entry.id   AF-A0A7X5VP11-F1
#
_cell.length_a   1.000
_cell.length_b   1.000
_cell.length_c   1.000
_cell.angle_alpha   90.00
_cell.angle_beta   90.00
_cell.angle_gamma   90.00
#
_symmetry.space_group_name_H-M   'P 1'
#
loop_
_entity.id
_entity.type
_entity.pdbx_description
1 polymer ?
#
loop_
_entity_poly.entity_id
_entity_poly.type
_entity_poly.pdbx_seq_one_letter_code
_entity_poly.pdbx_strand_id
1 'polypeptide(L)'
;GSFSSFLWGFVDGKPIVNRFRRPDQVPASTPLSDALSKELKRRGMNFVGPTICYAYMQSIGMVNDHLIDCPQHPAAGKKAKRS
;
A
#
# COMPACT_ATOMS: atom_id res chain seq x y z
N GLY A 1 -17.05 -8.84 11.50
CA GLY A 1 -16.19 -8.61 10.32
C GLY A 1 -14.80 -9.13 10.61
N SER A 2 -14.10 -9.67 9.61
CA SER A 2 -12.72 -10.16 9.77
C SER A 2 -11.70 -9.02 9.80
N PHE A 3 -10.49 -9.27 10.33
CA PHE A 3 -9.39 -8.29 10.27
C PHE A 3 -9.03 -7.93 8.83
N SER A 4 -9.04 -8.93 7.92
CA SER A 4 -8.84 -8.71 6.49
C SER A 4 -9.89 -7.75 5.91
N SER A 5 -11.18 -8.00 6.15
CA SER A 5 -12.26 -7.11 5.66
C SER A 5 -12.14 -5.69 6.21
N PHE A 6 -11.70 -5.54 7.45
CA PHE A 6 -11.44 -4.24 8.07
C PHE A 6 -10.29 -3.50 7.36
N LEU A 7 -9.14 -4.17 7.15
CA LEU A 7 -7.99 -3.57 6.46
C LEU A 7 -8.32 -3.19 5.01
N TRP A 8 -8.87 -4.13 4.25
CA TRP A 8 -9.20 -3.92 2.85
C TRP A 8 -10.31 -2.87 2.65
N GLY A 9 -11.11 -2.57 3.68
CA GLY A 9 -12.05 -1.46 3.68
C GLY A 9 -11.40 -0.08 3.55
N PHE A 10 -10.13 0.08 3.95
CA PHE A 10 -9.38 1.35 3.76
C PHE A 10 -9.05 1.64 2.30
N VAL A 11 -9.12 0.64 1.43
CA VAL A 11 -8.77 0.75 0.00
C VAL A 11 -9.94 0.31 -0.90
N ASP A 12 -11.17 0.32 -0.39
CA ASP A 12 -12.37 -0.11 -1.11
C ASP A 12 -12.24 -1.51 -1.75
N GLY A 13 -11.49 -2.39 -1.10
CA GLY A 13 -11.21 -3.75 -1.57
C GLY A 13 -10.30 -3.84 -2.80
N LYS A 14 -9.67 -2.74 -3.24
CA LYS A 14 -8.82 -2.70 -4.44
C LYS A 14 -7.43 -2.16 -4.10
N PRO A 15 -6.34 -2.82 -4.56
CA PRO A 15 -5.00 -2.29 -4.38
C PRO A 15 -4.85 -0.89 -4.99
N ILE A 16 -4.20 0.01 -4.26
CA ILE A 16 -3.75 1.30 -4.80
C ILE A 16 -2.45 1.04 -5.55
N VAL A 17 -2.43 1.29 -6.86
CA VAL A 17 -1.23 1.12 -7.69
C VAL A 17 -0.65 2.48 -8.03
N ASN A 18 0.48 2.82 -7.39
CA ASN A 18 1.21 4.05 -7.68
C ASN A 18 2.10 3.89 -8.90
N ARG A 19 2.66 5.00 -9.41
CA ARG A 19 3.50 5.03 -10.61
C ARG A 19 4.79 5.81 -10.38
N PHE A 20 5.44 5.54 -9.26
CA PHE A 20 6.72 6.16 -8.93
C PHE A 20 7.80 5.72 -9.92
N ARG A 21 8.65 6.68 -10.32
CA ARG A 21 9.79 6.42 -11.20
C ARG A 21 11.09 6.26 -10.43
N ARG A 22 11.16 6.83 -9.23
CA ARG A 22 12.36 6.87 -8.40
C ARG A 22 11.99 6.55 -6.94
N PRO A 23 12.87 5.85 -6.18
CA PRO A 23 12.58 5.47 -4.79
C PRO A 23 12.26 6.63 -3.85
N ASP A 24 12.88 7.78 -4.04
CA ASP A 24 12.66 8.98 -3.21
C ASP A 24 11.28 9.63 -3.40
N GLN A 25 10.53 9.23 -4.43
CA GLN A 25 9.14 9.65 -4.62
C GLN A 25 8.17 8.84 -3.74
N VAL A 26 8.59 7.67 -3.25
CA VAL A 26 7.78 6.84 -2.37
C VAL A 26 7.76 7.51 -0.99
N PRO A 27 6.58 7.93 -0.50
CA PRO A 27 6.51 8.62 0.78
C PRO A 27 6.74 7.65 1.94
N ALA A 28 7.22 8.15 3.08
CA ALA A 28 7.34 7.33 4.29
C ALA A 28 5.99 7.04 4.97
N SER A 29 4.98 7.86 4.70
CA SER A 29 3.60 7.69 5.16
C SER A 29 2.63 8.41 4.23
N THR A 30 1.35 8.05 4.32
CA THR A 30 0.24 8.68 3.59
C THR A 30 -0.91 9.01 4.54
N PRO A 31 -1.84 9.91 4.14
CA PRO A 31 -3.06 10.17 4.91
C PRO A 31 -3.85 8.88 5.21
N LEU A 32 -3.79 7.90 4.32
CA LEU A 32 -4.43 6.60 4.53
C LEU A 32 -3.75 5.79 5.63
N SER A 33 -2.41 5.74 5.64
CA SER A 33 -1.67 5.10 6.73
C SER A 33 -1.81 5.83 8.07
N ASP A 34 -2.02 7.15 8.07
CA ASP A 34 -2.33 7.92 9.28
C ASP A 34 -3.69 7.50 9.85
N ALA A 35 -4.70 7.35 8.99
CA ALA A 35 -6.03 6.88 9.38
C ALA A 35 -5.98 5.45 9.94
N LEU A 36 -5.26 4.54 9.25
CA LEU A 36 -5.07 3.18 9.73
C LEU A 36 -4.35 3.15 11.08
N SER A 37 -3.25 3.92 11.23
CA SER A 37 -2.51 4.04 12.49
C SER A 37 -3.40 4.49 13.64
N LYS A 38 -4.21 5.53 13.43
CA LYS A 38 -5.15 6.03 14.45
C LYS A 38 -6.18 4.97 14.85
N GLU A 39 -6.73 4.26 13.88
CA GLU A 39 -7.75 3.24 14.15
C GLU A 39 -7.16 2.00 14.85
N LEU A 40 -5.96 1.56 14.46
CA LEU A 40 -5.28 0.45 15.14
C LEU A 40 -4.89 0.82 16.58
N LYS A 41 -4.41 2.05 16.82
CA LYS A 41 -4.18 2.57 18.18
C LYS A 41 -5.46 2.61 19.00
N ARG A 42 -6.57 3.08 18.42
CA ARG A 42 -7.89 3.10 19.08
C ARG A 42 -8.37 1.70 19.47
N ARG A 43 -7.96 0.67 18.72
CA ARG A 43 -8.25 -0.74 18.99
C ARG A 43 -7.25 -1.40 19.96
N GLY A 44 -6.32 -0.64 20.53
CA GLY A 44 -5.38 -1.11 21.55
C GLY A 44 -4.08 -1.71 21.00
N MET A 45 -3.80 -1.60 19.70
CA MET A 45 -2.52 -2.05 19.16
C MET A 45 -1.41 -1.05 19.48
N ASN A 46 -0.22 -1.57 19.77
CA ASN A 46 0.99 -0.80 20.01
C ASN A 46 1.96 -0.96 18.82
N PHE A 47 2.95 -0.06 18.70
CA PHE A 47 3.92 -0.07 17.59
C PHE A 47 3.27 -0.01 16.20
N VAL A 48 2.15 0.70 16.09
CA VAL A 48 1.40 0.90 14.83
C VAL A 48 1.46 2.37 14.39
N GLY A 49 2.67 2.94 14.32
CA GLY A 49 2.87 4.30 13.78
C GLY A 49 2.51 4.39 12.29
N PRO A 50 2.25 5.60 11.73
CA PRO A 50 1.88 5.73 10.32
C PRO A 50 2.87 5.13 9.33
N THR A 51 4.17 5.31 9.55
CA THR A 51 5.22 4.69 8.71
C THR A 51 5.16 3.16 8.75
N ILE A 52 4.95 2.58 9.93
CA ILE A 52 4.79 1.12 10.09
C ILE A 52 3.52 0.65 9.36
N CYS A 53 2.43 1.40 9.48
CA CYS A 53 1.19 1.09 8.78
C CYS A 53 1.35 1.16 7.26
N TYR A 54 2.06 2.18 6.75
CA TYR A 54 2.31 2.30 5.32
C TYR A 54 3.18 1.16 4.79
N ALA A 55 4.28 0.85 5.49
CA ALA A 55 5.13 -0.30 5.16
C ALA A 55 4.35 -1.63 5.18
N TYR A 56 3.46 -1.79 6.16
CA TYR A 56 2.59 -2.97 6.23
C TYR A 56 1.62 -3.03 5.04
N MET A 57 0.94 -1.93 4.70
CA MET A 57 0.03 -1.83 3.55
C MET A 57 0.75 -2.17 2.24
N GLN A 58 2.00 -1.72 2.07
CA GLN A 58 2.85 -2.08 0.93
C GLN A 58 3.14 -3.59 0.91
N SER A 59 3.53 -4.15 2.07
CA SER A 59 3.93 -5.56 2.21
C SER A 59 2.80 -6.55 1.92
N ILE A 60 1.56 -6.22 2.31
CA ILE A 60 0.39 -7.09 2.11
C ILE A 60 -0.37 -6.81 0.80
N GLY A 61 0.15 -5.89 -0.03
CA GLY A 61 -0.40 -5.60 -1.35
C GLY A 61 -1.64 -4.70 -1.37
N MET A 62 -1.97 -4.03 -0.26
CA MET A 62 -2.97 -2.96 -0.26
C MET A 62 -2.50 -1.75 -1.06
N VAL A 63 -1.19 -1.50 -1.05
CA VAL A 63 -0.53 -0.48 -1.87
C VAL A 63 0.58 -1.16 -2.67
N ASN A 64 0.62 -0.91 -3.97
CA ASN A 64 1.70 -1.34 -4.84
C ASN A 64 2.55 -0.13 -5.23
N ASP A 65 3.72 -0.05 -4.60
CA ASP A 65 4.73 0.99 -4.83
C ASP A 65 5.94 0.48 -5.62
N HIS A 66 5.81 -0.66 -6.29
CA HIS A 66 6.83 -1.05 -7.25
C HIS A 66 7.03 0.09 -8.26
N LEU A 67 8.29 0.44 -8.51
CA LEU A 67 8.61 1.46 -9.51
C LEU A 67 8.09 1.03 -10.88
N ILE A 68 7.81 1.99 -11.76
CA ILE A 68 7.21 1.71 -13.07
C ILE A 68 8.05 0.81 -13.98
N ASP A 69 9.36 0.71 -13.72
CA ASP A 69 10.34 -0.12 -14.42
C ASP A 69 10.58 -1.47 -13.73
N CYS A 70 10.03 -1.68 -12.53
CA CYS A 70 10.08 -2.94 -11.83
C CYS A 70 9.24 -4.00 -12.58
N PRO A 71 9.77 -5.22 -12.83
CA PRO A 71 9.03 -6.29 -13.53
C PRO A 71 7.71 -6.69 -12.86
N GLN A 72 7.59 -6.47 -11.55
CA GLN A 72 6.43 -6.79 -10.72
C GLN A 72 5.37 -5.68 -10.74
N HIS A 73 5.67 -4.51 -11.31
CA HIS A 73 4.67 -3.46 -11.45
C HIS A 73 3.59 -3.90 -12.46
N PRO A 74 2.28 -3.76 -12.17
CA PRO A 74 1.21 -4.28 -13.03
C PRO A 74 1.21 -3.79 -14.49
N ALA A 75 1.87 -2.66 -14.78
CA ALA A 75 2.05 -2.16 -16.14
C ALA A 75 3.17 -2.86 -16.93
N ALA A 76 4.11 -3.55 -16.29
CA ALA A 76 5.24 -4.23 -16.93
C ALA A 76 4.77 -5.36 -17.88
N GLY A 77 3.78 -6.14 -17.45
CA GLY A 77 3.18 -7.22 -18.24
C GLY A 77 2.39 -6.77 -19.48
N LYS A 78 2.03 -5.48 -19.60
CA LYS A 78 1.37 -4.95 -20.80
C LYS A 78 2.34 -4.66 -21.96
N LYS A 79 3.66 -4.65 -21.71
CA LYS A 79 4.67 -4.48 -22.76
C LYS A 79 5.03 -5.77 -23.49
N ALA A 80 4.65 -6.94 -22.97
CA ALA A 80 5.06 -8.25 -23.51
C ALA A 80 4.09 -8.89 -24.53
N LYS A 81 3.03 -8.19 -24.97
CA LYS A 81 2.08 -8.66 -26.02
C LYS A 81 2.05 -7.76 -27.26
N ARG A 82 3.18 -7.17 -27.62
CA ARG A 82 3.37 -6.47 -28.91
C ARG A 82 4.61 -7.01 -29.59
N SER A 83 4.46 -8.11 -30.31
CA SER A 83 5.24 -8.61 -31.46
C SER A 83 4.71 -9.99 -31.80
#